data_AF-A0A497A5E3-F1
#
_entry.id   AF-A0A497A5E3-F1
#
_cell.length_a   1.000
_cell.length_b   1.000
_cell.length_c   1.000
_cell.angle_alpha   90.00
_cell.angle_beta   90.00
_cell.angle_gamma   90.00
#
_symmetry.space_group_name_H-M   'P 1'
#
loop_
_entity.id
_entity.type
_entity.pdbx_description
1 polymer ?
#
loop_
_entity_poly.entity_id
_entity_poly.type
_entity_poly.pdbx_seq_one_letter_code
_entity_poly.pdbx_strand_id
1 'polypeptide(L)' 'VEAARAVEGTIGARLTGAGWGGCIVALVRQEAVPTFEAEVPRRYREQTGREPTIFACRARGGAGFLGVYN' A
#
# COMPACT_ATOMS: atom_id res chain seq x y z
N VAL A 1 -3.77 9.03 -2.21
CA VAL A 1 -4.91 8.18 -2.61
C VAL A 1 -5.09 8.19 -4.13
N GLU A 2 -5.20 9.38 -4.73
CA GLU A 2 -5.41 9.50 -6.19
C GLU A 2 -4.32 8.82 -7.04
N ALA A 3 -3.03 8.97 -6.68
CA ALA A 3 -1.94 8.29 -7.38
C ALA A 3 -2.12 6.75 -7.44
N ALA A 4 -2.65 6.13 -6.38
CA ALA A 4 -2.92 4.69 -6.34
C ALA A 4 -4.15 4.33 -7.19
N ARG A 5 -5.23 5.12 -7.13
CA ARG A 5 -6.45 4.90 -7.93
C ARG A 5 -6.22 5.05 -9.44
N ALA A 6 -5.20 5.81 -9.83
CA ALA A 6 -4.85 6.02 -11.23
C ALA A 6 -4.08 4.85 -11.86
N VAL A 7 -3.68 3.83 -11.09
CA VAL A 7 -2.99 2.65 -11.62
C VAL A 7 -4.02 1.59 -12.04
N GLU A 8 -3.91 1.13 -13.29
CA GLU A 8 -4.74 0.04 -13.82
C GLU A 8 -4.57 -1.23 -12.97
N GLY A 9 -5.67 -1.92 -12.66
CA GLY A 9 -5.68 -3.04 -11.72
C GLY A 9 -5.83 -2.66 -10.24
N THR A 10 -5.85 -1.37 -9.88
CA THR A 10 -6.31 -0.93 -8.54
C THR A 10 -7.83 -0.99 -8.45
N ILE A 11 -8.35 -1.83 -7.55
CA ILE A 11 -9.80 -1.96 -7.31
C ILE A 11 -10.31 -0.79 -6.47
N GLY A 12 -9.49 -0.30 -5.54
CA GLY A 12 -9.82 0.87 -4.74
C GLY A 12 -8.71 1.22 -3.76
N ALA A 13 -8.72 2.46 -3.28
CA ALA A 13 -7.80 2.93 -2.25
C ALA A 13 -8.48 3.94 -1.32
N ARG A 14 -8.05 3.94 -0.05
CA ARG A 14 -8.47 4.91 0.97
C ARG A 14 -7.38 5.17 2.00
N LEU A 15 -7.50 6.29 2.70
CA LEU A 15 -6.74 6.56 3.92
C LEU A 15 -7.03 5.48 4.98
N THR A 16 -6.01 5.09 5.75
CA THR A 16 -6.14 4.24 6.94
C THR A 16 -5.56 4.93 8.17
N GLY A 17 -6.11 4.63 9.35
CA GLY A 17 -5.77 5.33 10.60
C GLY A 17 -6.49 6.66 10.79
N ALA A 18 -5.93 7.54 11.62
CA ALA A 18 -6.55 8.78 12.09
C ALA A 18 -6.55 9.93 11.06
N GLY A 19 -5.71 9.85 10.02
CA GLY A 19 -5.58 10.90 9.00
C GLY A 19 -4.49 11.94 9.26
N TRP A 20 -4.60 13.08 8.57
CA TRP A 20 -3.60 14.16 8.55
C TRP A 20 -2.20 13.75 8.05
N GLY A 21 -2.16 12.69 7.24
CA GLY A 21 -0.94 12.04 6.79
C GLY A 21 -1.04 10.54 7.01
N GLY A 22 0.10 9.89 7.22
CA GLY A 22 0.18 8.45 7.47
C GLY A 22 0.02 7.62 6.21
N CYS A 23 -0.70 6.51 6.32
CA CYS A 23 -0.77 5.49 5.28
C CYS A 23 -2.12 5.47 4.56
N ILE A 24 -2.08 4.96 3.33
CA ILE A 24 -3.29 4.51 2.63
C ILE A 24 -3.26 2.98 2.55
N VAL A 25 -4.42 2.37 2.33
CA VAL A 25 -4.52 0.98 1.86
C VAL A 25 -5.09 1.02 0.45
N ALA A 26 -4.48 0.26 -0.45
CA ALA A 26 -4.96 0.03 -1.80
C ALA A 26 -5.18 -1.47 -2.01
N LEU A 27 -6.34 -1.84 -2.54
CA LEU A 27 -6.61 -3.19 -3.01
C LEU A 27 -6.27 -3.25 -4.49
N VAL A 28 -5.31 -4.09 -4.85
CA VAL A 28 -4.72 -4.15 -6.18
C VAL A 28 -4.74 -5.61 -6.66
N ARG A 29 -5.01 -5.83 -7.94
CA ARG A 29 -4.85 -7.15 -8.56
C ARG A 29 -3.38 -7.58 -8.46
N GLN A 30 -3.14 -8.87 -8.20
CA GLN A 30 -1.80 -9.38 -7.92
C GLN A 30 -0.83 -9.13 -9.08
N GLU A 31 -1.30 -9.30 -10.31
CA GLU A 31 -0.58 -9.05 -11.54
C GLU A 31 -0.21 -7.57 -11.77
N ALA A 32 -0.93 -6.64 -11.12
CA ALA A 32 -0.70 -5.20 -11.24
C ALA A 32 0.26 -4.65 -10.17
N VAL A 33 0.70 -5.46 -9.20
CA VAL A 33 1.61 -5.02 -8.12
C VAL A 33 2.92 -4.40 -8.65
N PRO A 34 3.63 -5.00 -9.64
CA PRO A 34 4.85 -4.40 -10.16
C PRO A 34 4.63 -3.01 -10.78
N THR A 35 3.54 -2.84 -11.53
CA THR A 35 3.17 -1.54 -12.09
C THR A 35 2.81 -0.53 -11.00
N PHE A 36 2.10 -0.98 -9.96
CA PHE A 36 1.74 -0.16 -8.81
C PHE A 36 2.98 0.35 -8.07
N GLU A 37 3.94 -0.52 -7.80
CA GLU A 37 5.20 -0.18 -7.12
C GLU A 37 6.09 0.77 -7.93
N ALA A 38 5.97 0.76 -9.26
CA ALA A 38 6.68 1.72 -10.12
C ALA A 38 5.95 3.07 -10.24
N GLU A 39 4.64 3.06 -10.48
CA GLU A 39 3.88 4.26 -10.85
C GLU A 39 3.47 5.11 -9.65
N VAL A 40 3.12 4.50 -8.52
CA VAL A 40 2.64 5.24 -7.35
C VAL A 40 3.73 6.13 -6.76
N PRO A 41 4.97 5.66 -6.51
CA PRO A 41 6.04 6.53 -6.02
C PRO A 41 6.36 7.66 -6.98
N ARG A 42 6.45 7.36 -8.29
CA ARG A 42 6.72 8.35 -9.33
C ARG A 42 5.68 9.49 -9.29
N ARG A 43 4.39 9.15 -9.37
CA ARG A 43 3.29 10.13 -9.36
C ARG A 43 3.19 10.89 -8.04
N TYR A 44 3.37 10.20 -6.91
CA TYR A 44 3.30 10.84 -5.60
C TYR A 44 4.44 11.84 -5.42
N ARG A 45 5.66 11.50 -5.85
CA ARG A 45 6.81 12.40 -5.83
C ARG A 45 6.62 13.60 -6.75
N GLU A 46 6.15 13.39 -7.98
CA GLU A 46 5.89 14.49 -8.92
C GLU A 46 4.90 15.52 -8.34
N GLN A 47 3.89 15.07 -7.59
CA GLN A 47 2.87 15.95 -7.03
C GLN A 47 3.24 16.56 -5.68
N THR A 48 4.09 15.90 -4.89
CA THR A 48 4.30 16.28 -3.47
C THR A 48 5.76 16.53 -3.11
N GLY A 49 6.71 16.14 -3.95
CA GLY A 49 8.14 16.15 -3.66
C GLY A 49 8.60 15.11 -2.63
N ARG A 50 7.71 14.17 -2.24
CA ARG A 50 7.99 13.18 -1.18
C ARG A 50 8.08 11.77 -1.75
N GLU A 51 8.96 10.96 -1.17
CA GLU A 51 9.08 9.54 -1.49
C GLU A 51 8.18 8.71 -0.55
N PRO A 52 7.27 7.88 -1.07
CA PRO A 52 6.46 6.98 -0.25
C PRO A 52 7.17 5.63 -0.04
N THR A 53 6.79 4.92 1.02
CA THR A 53 7.14 3.51 1.21
C THR A 53 5.92 2.64 0.90
N ILE A 54 6.12 1.55 0.16
CA ILE A 54 5.05 0.62 -0.23
C ILE A 54 5.35 -0.74 0.39
N PHE A 55 4.31 -1.37 0.94
CA PHE A 55 4.37 -2.72 1.50
C PHE A 55 3.30 -3.60 0.83
N ALA A 56 3.72 -4.67 0.17
CA ALA A 56 2.81 -5.71 -0.28
C ALA A 56 2.37 -6.56 0.92
N CYS A 57 1.18 -6.28 1.44
CA CYS A 57 0.65 -6.92 2.65
C CYS A 57 -0.38 -8.00 2.33
N ARG A 58 -0.43 -9.04 3.16
CA ARG A 58 -1.51 -10.03 3.22
C ARG A 58 -2.09 -10.05 4.63
N ALA A 59 -3.39 -10.26 4.76
CA ALA A 59 -4.03 -10.47 6.07
C ALA A 59 -3.42 -11.70 6.77
N ARG A 60 -3.10 -11.57 8.06
CA ARG A 60 -2.51 -12.62 8.90
C ARG A 60 -3.21 -12.66 10.27
N GLY A 61 -2.95 -13.72 11.02
CA GLY A 61 -3.40 -13.82 12.41
C GLY A 61 -2.80 -12.72 13.28
N GLY A 62 -3.50 -12.36 14.35
CA GLY A 62 -3.02 -11.43 15.37
C GLY A 62 -1.92 -12.05 16.25
N ALA A 63 -1.55 -11.33 17.32
CA ALA A 63 -0.59 -11.83 18.29
C ALA A 63 -1.04 -13.15 18.92
N GLY A 64 -0.11 -14.10 19.05
CA GLY A 64 -0.39 -15.42 19.61
C GLY A 64 0.91 -16.16 19.91
N PHE A 65 0.79 -17.24 20.69
CA PHE A 65 1.93 -18.10 21.02
C PHE A 65 2.42 -18.84 19.77
N LEU A 66 3.72 -18.73 19.46
CA LEU A 66 4.33 -19.36 18.29
C LEU A 66 4.90 -20.76 18.58
N GLY A 67 4.75 -21.27 19.81
CA GLY A 67 5.39 -22.50 20.27
C GLY A 67 6.59 -22.25 21.18
N VAL A 68 7.04 -23.30 21.88
CA VAL A 68 8.39 -23.37 22.48
C VAL A 68 9.28 -24.11 21.49
N TYR A 69 10.28 -23.41 20.95
CA TYR A 69 11.34 -24.05 20.17
C TYR A 69 12.26 -24.80 21.17
N ASN A 70 12.38 -26.12 21.02
CA ASN A 70 13.44 -26.90 21.67
C ASN A 70 14.75 -26.74 20.91
#